data_AF-A0A4P9JLN4-F1
#
_entry.id   AF-A0A4P9JLN4-F1
#
_cell.length_a   1.000
_cell.length_b   1.000
_cell.length_c   1.000
_cell.angle_alpha   90.00
_cell.angle_beta   90.00
_cell.angle_gamma   90.00
#
_symmetry.space_group_name_H-M   'P 1'
#
loop_
_entity.id
_entity.type
_entity.pdbx_description
1 polymer ?
#
loop_
_entity_poly.entity_id
_entity_poly.type
_entity_poly.pdbx_seq_one_letter_code
_entity_poly.pdbx_strand_id
1 'polypeptide(L)'
;MFRNLSGFSKYTKLKFMRRFEYNFYLKNKNYIDFKLGNLSLLRKKTINSFISRITNTNKSIFELIKINLIRLYLIKSFRGRAQALGKPSRGQRTWSNAWTAYKYNTTLKLFIRNLSRLQKSKLKKKKINYKLIEKKIRKPVFKIKQLKPVIKKNLWF
;
A
#
# COMPACT_ATOMS: atom_id res chain seq x y z
N MET A 1 -20.04 -3.32 19.44
CA MET A 1 -19.45 -1.99 19.16
C MET A 1 -17.98 -2.06 18.76
N PHE A 2 -17.06 -2.55 19.61
CA PHE A 2 -15.60 -2.46 19.35
C PHE A 2 -14.91 -3.76 18.89
N ARG A 3 -15.61 -4.66 18.17
CA ARG A 3 -15.00 -5.95 17.76
C ARG A 3 -13.97 -5.79 16.63
N ASN A 4 -14.16 -4.80 15.75
CA ASN A 4 -13.36 -4.66 14.53
C ASN A 4 -12.32 -3.52 14.59
N LEU A 5 -12.23 -2.80 15.72
CA LEU A 5 -11.27 -1.70 15.88
C LEU A 5 -9.91 -2.25 16.33
N SER A 6 -8.93 -2.21 15.42
CA SER A 6 -7.54 -2.52 15.73
C SER A 6 -7.02 -1.60 16.83
N GLY A 7 -6.29 -2.15 17.81
CA GLY A 7 -5.72 -1.38 18.92
C GLY A 7 -6.68 -1.08 20.08
N PHE A 8 -7.96 -1.48 19.99
CA PHE A 8 -8.87 -1.43 21.12
C PHE A 8 -8.76 -2.69 21.98
N SER A 9 -7.92 -2.63 23.02
CA SER A 9 -7.81 -3.69 24.02
C SER A 9 -9.02 -3.73 24.96
N LYS A 10 -9.12 -4.79 25.78
CA LYS A 10 -10.15 -4.88 26.84
C LYS A 10 -10.11 -3.66 27.77
N TYR A 11 -8.91 -3.18 28.09
CA TYR A 11 -8.73 -2.06 29.01
C TYR A 11 -9.18 -0.73 28.41
N THR A 12 -8.86 -0.44 27.14
CA THR A 12 -9.34 0.80 26.51
C THR A 12 -10.86 0.79 26.35
N LYS A 13 -11.46 -0.38 26.09
CA LYS A 13 -12.92 -0.56 26.11
C LYS A 13 -13.50 -0.23 27.49
N LEU A 14 -12.91 -0.75 28.58
CA LEU A 14 -13.37 -0.43 29.93
C LEU A 14 -13.27 1.06 30.26
N LYS A 15 -12.16 1.72 29.90
CA LYS A 15 -12.01 3.17 30.04
C LYS A 15 -13.07 3.94 29.25
N PHE A 16 -13.32 3.53 28.01
CA PHE A 16 -14.37 4.11 27.17
C PHE A 16 -15.75 3.96 27.83
N MET A 17 -16.10 2.76 28.30
CA MET A 17 -17.39 2.51 28.95
C MET A 17 -17.55 3.32 30.25
N ARG A 18 -16.48 3.49 31.02
CA ARG A 18 -16.48 4.37 32.20
C ARG A 18 -16.70 5.83 31.81
N ARG A 19 -16.03 6.32 30.76
CA ARG A 19 -16.11 7.72 30.33
C ARG A 19 -17.51 8.15 29.89
N PHE A 20 -18.27 7.24 29.29
CA PHE A 20 -19.64 7.46 28.82
C PHE A 20 -20.70 6.86 29.74
N GLU A 21 -20.31 6.44 30.95
CA GLU A 21 -21.21 5.86 31.95
C GLU A 21 -22.06 4.69 31.41
N TYR A 22 -21.53 3.96 30.44
CA TYR A 22 -22.25 2.93 29.71
C TYR A 22 -22.78 1.82 30.65
N ASN A 23 -22.04 1.54 31.72
CA ASN A 23 -22.45 0.55 32.72
C ASN A 23 -23.67 0.99 33.53
N PHE A 24 -23.85 2.28 33.78
CA PHE A 24 -25.04 2.81 34.44
C PHE A 24 -26.27 2.58 33.56
N TYR A 25 -26.14 2.89 32.28
CA TYR A 25 -27.21 2.68 31.30
C TYR A 25 -27.53 1.20 31.04
N LEU A 26 -26.53 0.32 31.10
CA LEU A 26 -26.76 -1.13 30.97
C LEU A 26 -27.54 -1.72 32.16
N LYS A 27 -27.33 -1.21 33.38
CA LYS A 27 -27.98 -1.74 34.59
C LYS A 27 -29.44 -1.30 34.67
N ASN A 28 -29.74 -0.08 34.23
CA ASN A 28 -31.09 0.45 34.26
C ASN A 28 -31.86 -0.04 33.02
N LYS A 29 -32.60 -1.15 33.15
CA LYS A 29 -33.39 -1.77 32.07
C LYS A 29 -34.35 -0.81 31.35
N ASN A 30 -34.77 0.29 32.01
CA ASN A 30 -35.66 1.30 31.43
C ASN A 30 -34.99 2.15 30.33
N TYR A 31 -33.66 2.10 30.18
CA TYR A 31 -32.92 2.76 29.09
C TYR A 31 -32.66 1.76 27.95
N ILE A 32 -33.74 1.23 27.37
CA ILE A 32 -33.71 0.30 26.22
C ILE A 32 -32.99 0.93 25.00
N ASP A 33 -32.86 2.26 24.97
CA ASP A 33 -32.26 3.04 23.89
C ASP A 33 -30.73 3.02 23.78
N PHE A 34 -30.02 2.29 24.65
CA PHE A 34 -28.57 2.19 24.54
C PHE A 34 -28.08 1.13 23.53
N LYS A 35 -28.97 0.55 22.71
CA LYS A 35 -28.54 -0.06 21.45
C LYS A 35 -28.05 1.04 20.50
N LEU A 36 -26.92 0.81 19.83
CA LEU A 36 -26.25 1.81 18.98
C LEU A 36 -27.17 2.46 17.93
N GLY A 37 -28.20 1.73 17.49
CA GLY A 37 -29.25 2.23 16.58
C GLY A 37 -30.11 3.33 17.20
N ASN A 38 -30.45 3.22 18.48
CA ASN A 38 -31.38 4.09 19.20
C ASN A 38 -30.70 5.28 19.91
N LEU A 39 -29.37 5.36 19.89
CA LEU A 39 -28.66 6.53 20.42
C LEU A 39 -29.07 7.81 19.67
N SER A 40 -29.34 8.87 20.43
CA SER A 40 -29.60 10.19 19.87
C SER A 40 -28.43 10.65 18.98
N LEU A 41 -28.75 11.44 17.96
CA LEU A 41 -27.76 11.94 17.01
C LEU A 41 -26.61 12.68 17.71
N LEU A 42 -26.92 13.44 18.76
CA LEU A 42 -25.93 14.14 19.58
C LEU A 42 -24.96 13.16 20.24
N ARG A 43 -25.46 12.08 20.86
CA ARG A 43 -24.62 11.05 21.49
C ARG A 43 -23.76 10.29 20.47
N LYS A 44 -24.30 10.00 19.28
CA LYS A 44 -23.51 9.42 18.18
C LYS A 44 -22.37 10.34 17.76
N LYS A 45 -22.64 11.64 17.62
CA LYS A 45 -21.63 12.65 17.27
C LYS A 45 -20.54 12.78 18.34
N THR A 46 -20.89 12.80 19.63
CA THR A 46 -19.90 12.89 20.72
C THR A 46 -19.02 11.65 20.79
N ILE A 47 -19.61 10.45 20.66
CA ILE A 47 -18.88 9.20 20.60
C ILE A 47 -17.92 9.17 19.39
N ASN A 48 -18.40 9.54 18.20
CA ASN A 48 -17.57 9.57 17.00
C ASN A 48 -16.43 10.60 17.12
N SER A 49 -16.71 11.80 17.64
CA SER A 49 -15.70 12.82 17.91
C SER A 49 -14.62 12.29 18.88
N PHE A 50 -15.04 11.65 19.98
CA PHE A 50 -14.10 11.05 20.93
C PHE A 50 -13.26 9.93 20.31
N ILE A 51 -13.89 9.02 19.57
CA ILE A 51 -13.18 7.93 18.88
C ILE A 51 -12.20 8.51 17.86
N SER A 52 -12.60 9.51 17.07
CA SER A 52 -11.72 10.14 16.07
C SER A 52 -10.47 10.81 16.66
N ARG A 53 -10.54 11.27 17.91
CA ARG A 53 -9.38 11.83 18.62
C ARG A 53 -8.40 10.75 19.09
N ILE A 54 -8.90 9.57 19.44
CA ILE A 54 -8.10 8.47 20.00
C ILE A 54 -7.55 7.57 18.90
N THR A 55 -8.40 7.26 17.92
CA THR A 55 -8.03 6.44 16.78
C THR A 55 -7.69 7.32 15.61
N ASN A 56 -6.56 7.03 14.97
CA ASN A 56 -6.31 7.56 13.65
C ASN A 56 -7.31 6.91 12.67
N THR A 57 -8.30 7.67 12.20
CA THR A 57 -9.31 7.18 11.26
C THR A 57 -8.71 6.87 9.89
N ASN A 58 -7.60 7.54 9.55
CA ASN A 58 -7.03 7.52 8.22
C ASN A 58 -5.93 6.47 8.04
N LYS A 59 -5.26 6.06 9.12
CA LYS A 59 -4.17 5.07 9.07
C LYS A 59 -4.42 3.96 10.07
N SER A 60 -4.36 2.73 9.58
CA SER A 60 -4.48 1.57 10.46
C SER A 60 -3.23 1.45 11.35
N ILE A 61 -3.41 0.89 12.55
CA ILE A 61 -2.26 0.62 13.45
C ILE A 61 -1.28 -0.36 12.79
N PHE A 62 -1.77 -1.28 11.95
CA PHE A 62 -0.92 -2.20 11.19
C PHE A 62 -0.01 -1.47 10.21
N GLU A 63 -0.48 -0.41 9.55
CA GLU A 63 0.36 0.43 8.70
C GLU A 63 1.42 1.17 9.50
N LEU A 64 1.08 1.70 10.67
CA LEU A 64 2.05 2.34 11.56
C LEU A 64 3.15 1.35 11.98
N ILE A 65 2.78 0.13 12.38
CA ILE A 65 3.74 -0.93 12.71
C ILE A 65 4.62 -1.26 11.49
N LYS A 66 4.02 -1.41 10.30
CA LYS A 66 4.74 -1.68 9.06
C LYS A 66 5.75 -0.58 8.73
N ILE A 67 5.35 0.69 8.80
CA ILE A 67 6.23 1.84 8.56
C ILE A 67 7.38 1.86 9.55
N ASN A 68 7.12 1.58 10.84
CA ASN A 68 8.16 1.50 11.86
C ASN A 68 9.18 0.38 11.56
N LEU A 69 8.73 -0.79 11.12
CA LEU A 69 9.62 -1.87 10.70
C LEU A 69 10.45 -1.49 9.47
N ILE A 70 9.84 -0.82 8.49
CA ILE A 70 10.55 -0.31 7.31
C ILE A 70 11.61 0.71 7.73
N ARG A 71 11.27 1.65 8.61
CA ARG A 71 12.22 2.64 9.15
C ARG A 71 13.43 1.96 9.80
N LEU A 72 13.19 0.95 10.65
CA LEU A 72 14.27 0.19 11.29
C LEU A 72 15.17 -0.52 10.27
N TYR A 73 14.61 -1.01 9.17
CA TYR A 73 15.36 -1.62 8.08
C TYR A 73 16.17 -0.58 7.29
N LEU A 74 15.59 0.57 6.97
CA LEU A 74 16.26 1.64 6.22
C LEU A 74 17.45 2.24 6.99
N ILE A 75 17.34 2.38 8.32
CA ILE A 75 18.44 2.82 9.19
C ILE A 75 19.49 1.70 9.39
N LYS A 76 19.32 0.55 8.72
CA LYS A 76 20.23 -0.61 8.76
C LYS A 76 20.43 -1.20 10.16
N SER A 77 19.47 -1.02 11.08
CA SER A 77 19.54 -1.56 12.44
C SER A 77 19.54 -3.09 12.47
N PHE A 78 20.12 -3.68 13.53
CA PHE A 78 20.08 -5.13 13.75
C PHE A 78 18.65 -5.67 13.72
N ARG A 79 17.71 -5.02 14.41
CA ARG A 79 16.29 -5.41 14.46
C ARG A 79 15.65 -5.39 13.08
N GLY A 80 15.94 -4.36 12.27
CA GLY A 80 15.44 -4.26 10.90
C GLY A 80 15.96 -5.39 10.00
N ARG A 81 17.26 -5.69 10.07
CA ARG A 81 17.88 -6.81 9.32
C ARG A 81 17.32 -8.16 9.75
N ALA A 82 17.22 -8.41 11.06
CA ALA A 82 16.66 -9.65 11.60
C ALA A 82 15.21 -9.88 11.12
N GLN A 83 14.37 -8.83 11.17
CA GLN A 83 12.99 -8.89 10.68
C GLN A 83 12.91 -9.15 9.17
N ALA A 84 13.79 -8.54 8.36
CA ALA A 84 13.84 -8.81 6.92
C ALA A 84 14.25 -10.27 6.60
N LEU A 85 15.16 -10.85 7.39
CA LEU A 85 15.56 -12.26 7.25
C LEU A 85 14.52 -13.24 7.83
N GLY A 86 13.61 -12.75 8.67
CA GLY A 86 12.68 -13.60 9.44
C GLY A 86 13.35 -14.27 10.65
N LYS A 87 14.41 -13.68 11.17
CA LYS A 87 15.08 -14.11 12.41
C LYS A 87 14.42 -13.45 13.63
N PRO A 88 14.54 -14.05 14.83
CA PRO A 88 14.21 -13.37 16.08
C PRO A 88 15.03 -12.08 16.24
N SER A 89 14.45 -11.06 16.87
CA SER A 89 15.04 -9.70 16.96
C SER A 89 15.41 -9.27 18.38
N ARG A 90 15.13 -10.09 19.40
CA ARG A 90 15.39 -9.79 20.83
C ARG A 90 16.46 -10.70 21.43
N GLY A 91 17.44 -11.12 20.62
CA GLY A 91 18.56 -11.95 21.10
C GLY A 91 18.18 -13.40 21.41
N GLN A 92 17.04 -13.89 20.93
CA GLN A 92 16.69 -15.30 21.10
C GLN A 92 17.61 -16.21 20.27
N ARG A 93 17.86 -17.43 20.78
CA ARG A 93 18.65 -18.46 20.10
C ARG A 93 18.08 -18.77 18.71
N THR A 94 18.95 -18.94 17.72
CA THR A 94 18.57 -19.25 16.33
C THR A 94 18.94 -20.66 15.88
N TRP A 95 19.79 -21.37 16.64
CA TRP A 95 20.19 -22.74 16.34
C TRP A 95 19.02 -23.73 16.41
N SER A 96 18.05 -23.46 17.29
CA SER A 96 16.81 -24.22 17.43
C SER A 96 15.64 -23.26 17.70
N ASN A 97 14.41 -23.70 17.44
CA ASN A 97 13.17 -23.02 17.85
C ASN A 97 12.93 -21.58 17.33
N ALA A 98 13.47 -21.24 16.15
CA ALA A 98 13.23 -19.96 15.49
C ALA A 98 12.07 -19.95 14.47
N TRP A 99 11.35 -21.08 14.33
CA TRP A 99 10.31 -21.28 13.31
C TRP A 99 9.18 -20.25 13.36
N THR A 100 8.74 -19.87 14.55
CA THR A 100 7.70 -18.85 14.75
C THR A 100 8.13 -17.51 14.15
N ALA A 101 9.36 -17.07 14.42
CA ALA A 101 9.89 -15.83 13.85
C ALA A 101 9.96 -15.94 12.32
N TYR A 102 10.42 -17.06 11.79
CA TYR A 102 10.52 -17.28 10.34
C TYR A 102 9.15 -17.23 9.64
N LYS A 103 8.14 -17.85 10.26
CA LYS A 103 6.77 -17.93 9.74
C LYS A 103 6.03 -16.59 9.79
N TYR A 104 6.15 -15.85 10.89
CA TYR A 104 5.32 -14.66 11.12
C TYR A 104 6.01 -13.33 10.78
N ASN A 105 7.34 -13.24 10.76
CA ASN A 105 8.05 -12.02 10.37
C ASN A 105 8.11 -11.89 8.83
N THR A 106 6.96 -11.65 8.21
CA THR A 106 6.81 -11.58 6.74
C THR A 106 6.63 -10.15 6.22
N THR A 107 6.32 -9.19 7.08
CA THR A 107 5.99 -7.81 6.70
C THR A 107 7.08 -7.14 5.86
N LEU A 108 8.34 -7.19 6.32
CA LEU A 108 9.48 -6.64 5.57
C LEU A 108 9.81 -7.47 4.33
N LYS A 109 9.70 -8.80 4.39
CA LYS A 109 9.92 -9.68 3.22
C LYS A 109 8.96 -9.33 2.08
N LEU A 110 7.67 -9.18 2.39
CA LEU A 110 6.65 -8.79 1.43
C LEU A 110 6.89 -7.38 0.89
N PHE A 111 7.29 -6.45 1.75
CA PHE A 111 7.64 -5.09 1.33
C PHE A 111 8.81 -5.07 0.33
N ILE A 112 9.94 -5.73 0.65
CA ILE A 112 11.12 -5.81 -0.22
C ILE A 112 10.77 -6.53 -1.53
N ARG A 113 9.98 -7.60 -1.47
CA ARG A 113 9.49 -8.32 -2.66
C ARG A 113 8.65 -7.41 -3.55
N ASN A 114 7.77 -6.61 -2.97
CA ASN A 114 6.93 -5.68 -3.74
C ASN A 114 7.75 -4.54 -4.34
N LEU A 115 8.73 -4.00 -3.61
CA LEU A 115 9.65 -3.00 -4.16
C LEU A 115 10.47 -3.55 -5.33
N SER A 116 11.04 -4.75 -5.20
CA SER A 116 11.80 -5.35 -6.31
C SER A 116 10.93 -5.62 -7.54
N ARG A 117 9.67 -6.00 -7.36
CA ARG A 117 8.69 -6.11 -8.46
C ARG A 117 8.44 -4.76 -9.14
N LEU A 118 8.23 -3.69 -8.37
CA LEU A 118 8.01 -2.34 -8.88
C LEU A 118 9.26 -1.80 -9.62
N GLN A 119 10.45 -2.09 -9.12
CA GLN A 119 11.68 -1.70 -9.78
C GLN A 119 11.84 -2.45 -11.12
N LYS A 120 11.57 -3.77 -11.13
CA LYS A 120 11.60 -4.58 -12.35
C LYS A 120 10.56 -4.13 -13.38
N SER A 121 9.35 -3.74 -12.96
CA SER A 121 8.32 -3.24 -13.89
C SER A 121 8.69 -1.89 -14.50
N LYS A 122 9.34 -0.99 -13.74
CA LYS A 122 9.90 0.26 -14.29
C LYS A 122 11.04 0.01 -15.28
N LEU A 123 11.93 -0.94 -14.96
CA LEU A 123 13.08 -1.30 -15.80
C LEU A 123 12.68 -2.05 -17.08
N LYS A 124 11.54 -2.76 -17.07
CA LYS A 124 10.87 -3.18 -18.30
C LYS A 124 10.39 -1.92 -19.03
N LYS A 125 11.32 -1.23 -19.72
CA LYS A 125 10.99 -0.33 -20.81
C LYS A 125 9.93 -1.04 -21.64
N LYS A 126 8.80 -0.38 -21.92
CA LYS A 126 7.79 -0.91 -22.85
C LYS A 126 8.58 -1.40 -24.05
N LYS A 127 8.64 -2.72 -24.27
CA LYS A 127 9.17 -3.25 -25.53
C LYS A 127 8.24 -2.67 -26.57
N ILE A 128 8.65 -1.56 -27.17
CA ILE A 128 7.95 -0.99 -28.31
C ILE A 128 7.98 -2.13 -29.32
N ASN A 129 6.81 -2.66 -29.63
CA ASN A 129 6.72 -3.72 -30.62
C ASN A 129 6.96 -3.04 -31.96
N TYR A 130 8.21 -2.96 -32.41
CA TYR A 130 8.60 -2.24 -33.63
C TYR A 130 7.84 -2.78 -34.86
N LYS A 131 7.40 -4.05 -34.82
CA LYS A 131 6.49 -4.66 -35.82
C LYS A 131 5.14 -3.94 -35.97
N LEU A 132 4.68 -3.21 -34.95
CA LEU A 132 3.46 -2.38 -35.04
C LEU A 132 3.75 -0.97 -35.58
N ILE A 133 4.98 -0.48 -35.46
CA ILE A 133 5.38 0.85 -35.95
C ILE A 133 5.69 0.82 -37.46
N GLU A 134 6.31 -0.25 -37.95
CA GLU A 134 6.71 -0.39 -39.36
C GLU A 134 5.52 -0.42 -40.34
N LYS A 135 4.29 -0.68 -39.88
CA LYS A 135 3.11 -0.75 -40.75
C LYS A 135 2.58 0.60 -41.26
N LYS A 136 3.14 1.75 -40.87
CA LYS A 136 2.51 3.07 -41.12
C LYS A 136 3.25 4.07 -42.00
N ILE A 137 4.28 3.69 -42.75
CA ILE A 137 4.86 4.59 -43.75
C ILE A 137 5.06 3.85 -45.08
N ARG A 138 3.97 3.63 -45.83
CA ARG A 138 4.09 3.45 -47.28
C ARG A 138 4.36 4.83 -47.87
N LYS A 139 5.64 5.17 -48.10
CA LYS A 139 5.96 6.36 -48.89
C LYS A 139 5.37 6.17 -50.30
N PRO A 140 4.63 7.14 -50.85
CA PRO A 140 4.16 7.03 -52.23
C PRO A 140 5.39 6.92 -53.14
N VAL A 141 5.43 5.87 -53.96
CA VAL A 141 6.46 5.70 -54.98
C VAL A 141 6.17 6.73 -56.07
N PHE A 142 6.84 7.88 -56.04
CA PHE A 142 6.80 8.81 -57.16
C PHE A 142 7.56 8.18 -58.34
N LYS A 143 6.83 7.76 -59.37
CA LYS A 143 7.43 7.37 -60.64
C LYS A 143 8.01 8.62 -61.30
N ILE A 144 9.32 8.82 -61.16
CA ILE A 144 10.04 9.85 -61.91
C ILE A 144 9.95 9.45 -63.38
N LYS A 145 9.15 10.18 -64.18
CA LYS A 145 9.18 10.04 -65.64
C LYS A 145 10.56 10.49 -66.10
N GLN A 146 11.35 9.57 -66.66
CA GLN A 146 12.62 9.93 -67.30
C GLN A 146 12.32 10.83 -68.51
N LEU A 147 12.67 12.11 -68.41
CA LEU A 147 12.69 13.01 -69.57
C LEU A 147 13.90 12.61 -70.41
N LYS A 148 13.65 12.13 -71.64
CA LYS A 148 14.72 11.88 -72.60
C LYS A 148 15.38 13.22 -72.96
N PRO A 149 16.72 13.36 -72.86
CA PRO A 149 17.37 14.60 -73.28
C PRO A 149 17.23 14.77 -74.79
N VAL A 150 16.68 15.91 -75.21
CA VAL A 150 16.72 16.34 -76.61
C VAL A 150 18.16 16.74 -76.90
N ILE A 151 18.89 15.89 -77.63
CA ILE A 151 20.22 16.22 -78.13
C ILE A 151 20.05 17.31 -79.19
N LYS A 152 20.40 18.56 -78.86
CA LYS A 152 20.59 19.61 -79.86
C LYS A 152 21.90 19.31 -80.59
N LYS A 153 21.80 18.97 -81.87
CA LYS A 153 22.97 18.96 -82.78
C LYS A 153 23.41 20.41 -82.95
N ASN A 154 24.60 20.75 -82.44
CA ASN A 154 25.24 21.99 -82.83
C ASN A 154 25.78 21.81 -84.26
N LEU A 155 25.27 22.65 -85.16
CA LEU A 155 25.84 22.92 -86.47
C LEU A 155 27.02 23.90 -86.25
N TRP A 156 28.15 23.64 -86.93
CA TRP A 156 29.36 24.47 -87.08
C TRP A 156 30.34 24.35 -85.88
N PHE A 157 31.62 23.99 -86.04
CA PHE A 157 32.56 23.93 -87.17
C PHE A 157 33.11 22.52 -87.39
#